data_AF-A0A443S784-F1
#
_entry.id   AF-A0A443S784-F1
#
_cell.length_a   1.000
_cell.length_b   1.000
_cell.length_c   1.000
_cell.angle_alpha   90.00
_cell.angle_beta   90.00
_cell.angle_gamma   90.00
#
_symmetry.space_group_name_H-M   'P 1'
#
loop_
_entity.id
_entity.type
_entity.pdbx_description
1 polymer ?
#
loop_
_entity_poly.entity_id
_entity_poly.type
_entity_poly.pdbx_seq_one_letter_code
_entity_poly.pdbx_strand_id
1 'polypeptide(L)'
;MSYKVVYPYTCEVKYSNGKWSKPKIISKHETSVELNSFVLSYGNNIIDGLKAYKGVDGKIRTFRPDYKYSRFSYGARRSNIPVVPRKSFYKCLKLFVEKVNNQFPEPETNGSIYMRQNLFETSIVSDSSTKSATFHVYGSKVPMPMFAGESPTVCLRVETIRSKNENTSLAYVKSGANYAITYLPEKMSLEKGCPSTLWLYKGNICDMSVGNVWMVLQKDGQRILVTPPAEYILIPGAIRDAIFTVAHEKGFKTAEALISIDSVKEMVKSEELLEMFTSGHYADITPLTNIFYGDEEIEIPTLDQEDPIYLKIWHEMYSLSKVKRFDSFILRSIILGTNNQIDMIASTAMFAMIVLPSDENMNTKQTVSARVETFSTRHYEGNLRNVRTSINYVPTLLPDRVSELKGYSTTLWLNNGNIVEFSSGNIFFVTNSGDEKIVNTPPRKSIIFIEALRSIVLEIAEQKNFETVESLISIQDLKEMVNNGTLLEMFTVQQNGQIAGVTEIRYFDEDIQIPYEESDSESVYLLLKKEVNKLCYGQSPMDVSGVLWSID
;
A
#
# COMPACT_ATOMS: atom_id res chain seq x y z
N MET A 1 -28.56 -2.66 14.96
CA MET A 1 -29.05 -1.92 13.76
C MET A 1 -29.10 -2.88 12.57
N SER A 2 -30.29 -3.11 11.99
CA SER A 2 -30.46 -4.04 10.87
C SER A 2 -30.26 -3.32 9.52
N TYR A 3 -29.41 -3.88 8.65
CA TYR A 3 -29.26 -3.53 7.24
C TYR A 3 -30.56 -3.80 6.47
N LYS A 4 -31.60 -2.98 6.71
CA LYS A 4 -32.99 -3.37 6.37
C LYS A 4 -33.35 -3.20 4.90
N VAL A 5 -32.54 -2.53 4.09
CA VAL A 5 -32.86 -2.28 2.68
C VAL A 5 -31.66 -2.57 1.78
N VAL A 6 -31.74 -3.68 1.05
CA VAL A 6 -30.86 -3.99 -0.08
C VAL A 6 -31.34 -3.18 -1.28
N TYR A 7 -30.42 -2.54 -2.01
CA TYR A 7 -30.77 -1.80 -3.23
C TYR A 7 -31.37 -2.75 -4.25
N PRO A 8 -32.45 -2.40 -4.99
CA PRO A 8 -33.18 -3.30 -5.90
C PRO A 8 -32.42 -3.63 -7.20
N TYR A 9 -31.09 -3.57 -7.18
CA TYR A 9 -30.21 -3.80 -8.30
C TYR A 9 -29.18 -4.86 -7.94
N THR A 10 -28.90 -5.74 -8.89
CA THR A 10 -27.84 -6.75 -8.77
C THR A 10 -27.03 -6.73 -10.06
N CYS A 11 -25.70 -6.73 -9.97
CA CYS A 11 -24.87 -7.07 -11.13
C CYS A 11 -24.74 -8.59 -11.23
N GLU A 12 -25.00 -9.14 -12.41
CA GLU A 12 -24.96 -10.58 -12.68
C GLU A 12 -23.96 -10.94 -13.78
N VAL A 13 -23.27 -12.06 -13.56
CA VAL A 13 -22.46 -12.77 -14.55
C VAL A 13 -22.77 -14.27 -14.44
N LYS A 14 -23.17 -14.91 -15.54
CA LYS A 14 -23.47 -16.35 -15.58
C LYS A 14 -22.36 -17.12 -16.26
N TYR A 15 -22.10 -18.32 -15.78
CA TYR A 15 -21.25 -19.32 -16.43
C TYR A 15 -22.13 -20.42 -17.03
N SER A 16 -21.90 -20.74 -18.29
CA SER A 16 -22.55 -21.83 -19.00
C SER A 16 -21.75 -22.19 -20.25
N ASN A 17 -21.78 -23.45 -20.69
CA ASN A 17 -21.11 -23.89 -21.93
C ASN A 17 -19.61 -23.50 -21.97
N GLY A 18 -18.92 -23.59 -20.84
CA GLY A 18 -17.49 -23.28 -20.75
C GLY A 18 -17.13 -21.80 -20.74
N LYS A 19 -18.11 -20.88 -20.70
CA LYS A 19 -17.87 -19.43 -20.85
C LYS A 19 -18.64 -18.60 -19.83
N TRP A 20 -18.05 -17.47 -19.44
CA TRP A 20 -18.70 -16.43 -18.65
C TRP A 20 -19.41 -15.42 -19.55
N SER A 21 -20.63 -15.03 -19.18
CA SER A 21 -21.38 -13.96 -19.83
C SER A 21 -20.75 -12.59 -19.58
N LYS A 22 -21.24 -11.55 -20.27
CA LYS A 22 -20.90 -10.17 -19.92
C LYS A 22 -21.62 -9.76 -18.61
N PRO A 23 -20.98 -8.94 -17.76
CA PRO A 23 -21.64 -8.30 -16.62
C PRO A 23 -22.84 -7.45 -17.04
N LYS A 24 -23.96 -7.56 -16.31
CA LYS A 24 -25.17 -6.75 -16.53
C LYS A 24 -25.87 -6.42 -15.21
N ILE A 25 -26.53 -5.27 -15.15
CA ILE A 25 -27.42 -4.92 -14.03
C ILE A 25 -28.82 -5.50 -14.28
N ILE A 26 -29.38 -6.14 -13.27
CA ILE A 26 -30.77 -6.63 -13.25
C ILE A 26 -31.53 -5.96 -12.10
N SER A 27 -32.84 -5.79 -12.27
CA SER A 27 -33.75 -5.13 -11.33
C SER A 27 -34.37 -6.06 -10.28
N LYS A 28 -33.83 -7.27 -10.12
CA LYS A 28 -34.31 -8.28 -9.17
C LYS A 28 -33.14 -8.88 -8.39
N HIS A 29 -33.41 -9.29 -7.15
CA HIS A 29 -32.53 -10.15 -6.34
C HIS A 29 -32.80 -11.64 -6.54
N GLU A 30 -33.67 -11.97 -7.47
CA GLU A 30 -34.11 -13.32 -7.72
C GLU A 30 -33.21 -13.96 -8.78
N THR A 31 -32.71 -15.15 -8.47
CA THR A 31 -32.16 -16.07 -9.46
C THR A 31 -32.85 -17.39 -9.29
N SER A 32 -33.40 -17.90 -10.40
CA SER A 32 -33.96 -19.23 -10.45
C SER A 32 -32.83 -20.26 -10.47
N VAL A 33 -32.92 -21.24 -9.58
CA VAL A 33 -32.07 -22.43 -9.55
C VAL A 33 -32.98 -23.65 -9.53
N GLU A 34 -32.52 -24.75 -10.11
CA GLU A 34 -33.24 -26.03 -10.01
C GLU A 34 -33.17 -26.55 -8.57
N LEU A 35 -34.23 -27.21 -8.10
CA LEU A 35 -34.31 -27.72 -6.72
C LEU A 35 -33.22 -28.75 -6.42
N ASN A 36 -32.84 -29.55 -7.41
CA ASN A 36 -31.76 -30.53 -7.37
C ASN A 36 -30.38 -29.93 -7.70
N SER A 37 -30.20 -28.61 -7.57
CA SER A 37 -28.91 -27.95 -7.80
C SER A 37 -27.91 -28.22 -6.67
N PHE A 38 -26.61 -28.14 -6.99
CA PHE A 38 -25.52 -28.26 -6.02
C PHE A 38 -25.62 -27.20 -4.91
N VAL A 39 -25.98 -25.95 -5.23
CA VAL A 39 -26.14 -24.90 -4.20
C VAL A 39 -27.24 -25.22 -3.19
N LEU A 40 -28.39 -25.75 -3.62
CA LEU A 40 -29.49 -26.09 -2.70
C LEU A 40 -29.25 -27.41 -1.96
N SER A 41 -28.63 -28.39 -2.62
CA SER A 41 -28.44 -29.73 -2.06
C SER A 41 -27.20 -29.84 -1.17
N TYR A 42 -26.11 -29.13 -1.52
CA TYR A 42 -24.81 -29.25 -0.85
C TYR A 42 -24.19 -27.91 -0.44
N GLY A 43 -24.86 -26.78 -0.69
CA GLY A 43 -24.38 -25.47 -0.25
C GLY A 43 -23.11 -24.99 -0.96
N ASN A 44 -22.85 -25.43 -2.20
CA ASN A 44 -21.62 -25.04 -2.91
C ASN A 44 -21.64 -23.57 -3.35
N ASN A 45 -21.24 -22.68 -2.44
CA ASN A 45 -21.14 -21.25 -2.67
C ASN A 45 -19.90 -20.59 -2.01
N ILE A 46 -19.47 -19.50 -2.62
CA ILE A 46 -18.41 -18.61 -2.16
C ILE A 46 -18.99 -17.22 -1.99
N ILE A 47 -18.79 -16.62 -0.82
CA ILE A 47 -19.24 -15.27 -0.51
C ILE A 47 -18.05 -14.39 -0.16
N ASP A 48 -18.12 -13.11 -0.49
CA ASP A 48 -17.23 -12.11 0.08
C ASP A 48 -17.96 -10.78 0.26
N GLY A 49 -17.28 -9.79 0.81
CA GLY A 49 -17.84 -8.46 0.94
C GLY A 49 -16.75 -7.42 1.06
N LEU A 50 -17.08 -6.23 0.55
CA LEU A 50 -16.24 -5.05 0.64
C LEU A 50 -17.12 -3.81 0.70
N LYS A 51 -16.55 -2.72 1.22
CA LYS A 51 -17.22 -1.43 1.30
C LYS A 51 -16.71 -0.50 0.20
N ALA A 52 -17.62 0.31 -0.33
CA ALA A 52 -17.30 1.48 -1.14
C ALA A 52 -17.63 2.74 -0.35
N TYR A 53 -16.77 3.75 -0.47
CA TYR A 53 -16.85 5.02 0.26
C TYR A 53 -16.84 6.17 -0.72
N LYS A 54 -17.64 7.21 -0.44
CA LYS A 54 -17.54 8.51 -1.12
C LYS A 54 -16.46 9.30 -0.40
N GLY A 55 -15.38 9.65 -1.11
CA GLY A 55 -14.31 10.48 -0.58
C GLY A 55 -14.71 11.96 -0.52
N VAL A 56 -13.96 12.75 0.23
CA VAL A 56 -14.14 14.21 0.34
C VAL A 56 -13.95 14.94 -1.00
N ASP A 57 -13.23 14.32 -1.93
CA ASP A 57 -13.04 14.79 -3.30
C ASP A 57 -14.16 14.35 -4.27
N GLY A 58 -15.25 13.78 -3.73
CA GLY A 58 -16.37 13.26 -4.52
C GLY A 58 -16.10 11.94 -5.24
N LYS A 59 -14.87 11.41 -5.20
CA LYS A 59 -14.54 10.13 -5.87
C LYS A 59 -14.95 8.95 -4.99
N ILE A 60 -15.44 7.90 -5.63
CA ILE A 60 -15.77 6.64 -4.94
C ILE A 60 -14.56 5.72 -4.90
N ARG A 61 -14.25 5.21 -3.72
CA ARG A 61 -13.13 4.30 -3.47
C ARG A 61 -13.58 3.03 -2.78
N THR A 62 -12.79 1.98 -2.91
CA THR A 62 -12.97 0.73 -2.16
C THR A 62 -11.64 0.23 -1.63
N PHE A 63 -11.66 -0.48 -0.51
CA PHE A 63 -10.45 -0.93 0.17
C PHE A 63 -10.05 -2.35 -0.24
N ARG A 64 -8.81 -2.49 -0.74
CA ARG A 64 -8.15 -3.77 -1.09
C ARG A 64 -9.02 -4.75 -1.92
N PRO A 65 -9.65 -4.32 -3.03
CA PRO A 65 -10.51 -5.20 -3.83
C PRO A 65 -9.72 -6.33 -4.53
N ASP A 66 -8.41 -6.16 -4.72
CA ASP A 66 -7.43 -7.18 -5.15
C ASP A 66 -7.34 -8.36 -4.18
N TYR A 67 -7.22 -8.09 -2.87
CA TYR A 67 -7.20 -9.13 -1.84
C TYR A 67 -8.51 -9.92 -1.85
N LYS A 68 -9.63 -9.23 -2.03
CA LYS A 68 -10.96 -9.85 -2.16
C LYS A 68 -11.02 -10.76 -3.38
N TYR A 69 -10.58 -10.27 -4.53
CA TYR A 69 -10.57 -11.08 -5.74
C TYR A 69 -9.70 -12.33 -5.60
N SER A 70 -8.51 -12.20 -4.98
CA SER A 70 -7.61 -13.33 -4.74
C SER A 70 -8.26 -14.40 -3.87
N ARG A 71 -8.83 -14.03 -2.72
CA ARG A 71 -9.52 -14.94 -1.82
C ARG A 71 -10.76 -15.56 -2.45
N PHE A 72 -11.55 -14.76 -3.16
CA PHE A 72 -12.74 -15.23 -3.87
C PHE A 72 -12.38 -16.26 -4.95
N SER A 73 -11.30 -16.01 -5.70
CA SER A 73 -10.78 -16.93 -6.72
C SER A 73 -10.21 -18.21 -6.12
N TYR A 74 -9.55 -18.11 -4.95
CA TYR A 74 -9.09 -19.28 -4.20
C TYR A 74 -10.27 -20.15 -3.79
N GLY A 75 -11.33 -19.55 -3.23
CA GLY A 75 -12.56 -20.24 -2.89
C GLY A 75 -13.18 -20.96 -4.08
N ALA A 76 -13.32 -20.26 -5.22
CA ALA A 76 -13.87 -20.85 -6.44
C ALA A 76 -13.10 -22.10 -6.87
N ARG A 77 -11.76 -22.03 -6.93
CA ARG A 77 -10.91 -23.20 -7.25
C ARG A 77 -11.09 -24.34 -6.25
N ARG A 78 -11.11 -24.04 -4.96
CA ARG A 78 -11.23 -25.06 -3.90
C ARG A 78 -12.59 -25.77 -3.92
N SER A 79 -13.63 -25.05 -4.31
CA SER A 79 -15.01 -25.52 -4.49
C SER A 79 -15.30 -26.08 -5.88
N ASN A 80 -14.28 -26.22 -6.74
CA ASN A 80 -14.42 -26.64 -8.14
C ASN A 80 -15.38 -25.78 -8.99
N ILE A 81 -15.65 -24.54 -8.56
CA ILE A 81 -16.44 -23.58 -9.34
C ILE A 81 -15.48 -22.83 -10.27
N PRO A 82 -15.80 -22.63 -11.55
CA PRO A 82 -15.01 -21.80 -12.45
C PRO A 82 -14.69 -20.44 -11.83
N VAL A 83 -13.47 -19.96 -12.02
CA VAL A 83 -13.05 -18.65 -11.50
C VAL A 83 -13.67 -17.55 -12.35
N VAL A 84 -14.34 -16.58 -11.70
CA VAL A 84 -14.84 -15.38 -12.38
C VAL A 84 -13.65 -14.59 -12.96
N PRO A 85 -13.67 -14.23 -14.25
CA PRO A 85 -12.59 -13.46 -14.85
C PRO A 85 -12.39 -12.14 -14.11
N ARG A 86 -11.14 -11.78 -13.81
CA ARG A 86 -10.80 -10.57 -13.05
C ARG A 86 -11.52 -9.34 -13.60
N LYS A 87 -11.46 -9.14 -14.92
CA LYS A 87 -12.15 -8.03 -15.61
C LYS A 87 -13.66 -8.01 -15.34
N SER A 88 -14.34 -9.16 -15.38
CA SER A 88 -15.77 -9.28 -15.10
C SER A 88 -16.11 -8.98 -13.63
N PHE A 89 -15.30 -9.46 -12.69
CA PHE A 89 -15.45 -9.18 -11.26
C PHE A 89 -15.44 -7.67 -10.98
N TYR A 90 -14.38 -6.97 -11.41
CA TYR A 90 -14.26 -5.52 -11.22
C TYR A 90 -15.30 -4.73 -12.01
N LYS A 91 -15.63 -5.15 -13.24
CA LYS A 91 -16.68 -4.50 -14.01
C LYS A 91 -18.04 -4.61 -13.32
N CYS A 92 -18.34 -5.73 -12.66
CA CYS A 92 -19.57 -5.84 -11.89
C CYS A 92 -19.62 -4.93 -10.67
N LEU A 93 -18.52 -4.82 -9.92
CA LEU A 93 -18.41 -3.85 -8.81
C LEU A 93 -18.65 -2.42 -9.34
N LYS A 94 -18.00 -2.05 -10.44
CA LYS A 94 -18.12 -0.72 -11.06
C LYS A 94 -19.56 -0.44 -11.51
N LEU A 95 -20.19 -1.36 -12.24
CA LEU A 95 -21.58 -1.20 -12.70
C LEU A 95 -22.56 -1.04 -11.53
N PHE A 96 -22.36 -1.80 -10.45
CA PHE A 96 -23.20 -1.68 -9.26
C PHE A 96 -23.03 -0.30 -8.61
N VAL A 97 -21.78 0.15 -8.41
CA VAL A 97 -21.47 1.48 -7.88
C VAL A 97 -22.05 2.60 -8.74
N GLU A 98 -21.87 2.54 -10.06
CA GLU A 98 -22.43 3.50 -11.02
C GLU A 98 -23.95 3.59 -10.88
N LYS A 99 -24.63 2.46 -10.66
CA LYS A 99 -26.08 2.41 -10.51
C LYS A 99 -26.58 3.06 -9.23
N VAL A 100 -25.80 3.05 -8.15
CA VAL A 100 -26.17 3.58 -6.82
C VAL A 100 -25.39 4.84 -6.43
N ASN A 101 -24.69 5.46 -7.38
CA ASN A 101 -23.76 6.58 -7.15
C ASN A 101 -24.40 7.74 -6.35
N ASN A 102 -25.66 8.07 -6.65
CA ASN A 102 -26.40 9.15 -5.98
C ASN A 102 -26.93 8.80 -4.58
N GLN A 103 -26.73 7.57 -4.10
CA GLN A 103 -27.25 7.08 -2.83
C GLN A 103 -26.17 6.87 -1.76
N PHE A 104 -24.91 7.15 -2.09
CA PHE A 104 -23.80 7.09 -1.14
C PHE A 104 -24.04 8.03 0.05
N PRO A 105 -23.67 7.62 1.28
CA PRO A 105 -23.57 8.55 2.41
C PRO A 105 -22.55 9.65 2.12
N GLU A 106 -22.76 10.82 2.74
CA GLU A 106 -21.80 11.92 2.65
C GLU A 106 -20.52 11.61 3.45
N PRO A 107 -19.34 12.09 2.99
CA PRO A 107 -18.05 11.73 3.57
C PRO A 107 -17.94 11.96 5.09
N GLU A 108 -18.60 12.98 5.62
CA GLU A 108 -18.61 13.38 7.03
C GLU A 108 -19.23 12.30 7.92
N THR A 109 -20.18 11.52 7.39
CA THR A 109 -20.88 10.46 8.13
C THR A 109 -20.02 9.22 8.41
N ASN A 110 -18.85 9.11 7.77
CA ASN A 110 -18.08 7.86 7.70
C ASN A 110 -18.89 6.67 7.14
N GLY A 111 -20.02 6.94 6.48
CA GLY A 111 -20.87 5.93 5.88
C GLY A 111 -20.26 5.30 4.62
N SER A 112 -20.83 4.17 4.21
CA SER A 112 -20.40 3.42 3.03
C SER A 112 -21.57 2.75 2.32
N ILE A 113 -21.29 2.12 1.19
CA ILE A 113 -22.13 1.09 0.60
C ILE A 113 -21.42 -0.25 0.75
N TYR A 114 -22.08 -1.20 1.41
CA TYR A 114 -21.57 -2.56 1.50
C TYR A 114 -21.97 -3.32 0.24
N MET A 115 -20.99 -3.87 -0.47
CA MET A 115 -21.20 -4.71 -1.65
C MET A 115 -20.87 -6.16 -1.30
N ARG A 116 -21.88 -7.02 -1.38
CA ARG A 116 -21.81 -8.46 -1.23
C ARG A 116 -21.50 -9.10 -2.58
N GLN A 117 -20.43 -9.89 -2.62
CA GLN A 117 -20.11 -10.77 -3.74
C GLN A 117 -20.63 -12.17 -3.39
N ASN A 118 -21.31 -12.82 -4.33
CA ASN A 118 -21.80 -14.19 -4.16
C ASN A 118 -21.57 -14.98 -5.45
N LEU A 119 -20.89 -16.13 -5.37
CA LEU A 119 -20.69 -17.06 -6.47
C LEU A 119 -21.22 -18.41 -6.01
N PHE A 120 -22.11 -19.02 -6.78
CA PHE A 120 -22.66 -20.32 -6.43
C PHE A 120 -22.87 -21.19 -7.67
N GLU A 121 -22.75 -22.50 -7.45
CA GLU A 121 -22.95 -23.50 -8.49
C GLU A 121 -24.44 -23.73 -8.75
N THR A 122 -24.85 -23.57 -10.00
CA THR A 122 -26.24 -23.76 -10.44
C THR A 122 -26.45 -25.08 -11.19
N SER A 123 -25.41 -25.90 -11.28
CA SER A 123 -25.45 -27.23 -11.92
C SER A 123 -26.29 -28.18 -11.08
N ILE A 124 -26.86 -29.21 -11.71
CA ILE A 124 -27.65 -30.22 -11.01
C ILE A 124 -26.75 -31.32 -10.46
N VAL A 125 -27.15 -31.94 -9.35
CA VAL A 125 -26.33 -32.92 -8.61
C VAL A 125 -25.88 -34.12 -9.46
N SER A 126 -26.61 -34.47 -10.53
CA SER A 126 -26.23 -35.54 -11.46
C SER A 126 -25.08 -35.18 -12.39
N ASP A 127 -24.68 -33.91 -12.47
CA ASP A 127 -23.54 -33.49 -13.28
C ASP A 127 -22.21 -33.91 -12.64
N SER A 128 -21.33 -34.56 -13.41
CA SER A 128 -20.00 -34.98 -12.93
C SER A 128 -19.00 -33.82 -12.76
N SER A 129 -19.38 -32.60 -13.12
CA SER A 129 -18.54 -31.40 -13.12
C SER A 129 -19.41 -30.14 -13.20
N THR A 130 -18.94 -29.01 -12.68
CA THR A 130 -19.67 -27.72 -12.80
C THR A 130 -19.92 -27.31 -14.24
N LYS A 131 -21.18 -27.39 -14.68
CA LYS A 131 -21.66 -26.99 -16.02
C LYS A 131 -22.17 -25.55 -16.04
N SER A 132 -22.72 -25.09 -14.93
CA SER A 132 -23.29 -23.77 -14.75
C SER A 132 -23.03 -23.20 -13.35
N ALA A 133 -22.81 -21.89 -13.28
CA ALA A 133 -22.65 -21.13 -12.04
C ALA A 133 -23.11 -19.68 -12.23
N THR A 134 -23.42 -19.00 -11.14
CA THR A 134 -23.86 -17.59 -11.17
C THR A 134 -23.06 -16.75 -10.18
N PHE A 135 -22.55 -15.61 -10.64
CA PHE A 135 -21.87 -14.60 -9.85
C PHE A 135 -22.72 -13.33 -9.75
N HIS A 136 -22.90 -12.84 -8.53
CA HIS A 136 -23.66 -11.64 -8.21
C HIS A 136 -22.86 -10.63 -7.40
N VAL A 137 -23.16 -9.35 -7.65
CA VAL A 137 -22.84 -8.23 -6.76
C VAL A 137 -24.13 -7.48 -6.44
N TYR A 138 -24.46 -7.41 -5.15
CA TYR A 138 -25.58 -6.62 -4.63
C TYR A 138 -25.14 -5.94 -3.33
N GLY A 139 -25.94 -5.03 -2.78
CA GLY A 139 -25.48 -4.26 -1.64
C GLY A 139 -26.55 -3.43 -0.96
N SER A 140 -26.15 -2.81 0.14
CA SER A 140 -27.00 -1.98 0.99
C SER A 140 -26.25 -0.76 1.49
N LYS A 141 -26.98 0.33 1.74
CA LYS A 141 -26.43 1.52 2.38
C LYS A 141 -26.03 1.22 3.82
N VAL A 142 -24.88 1.74 4.23
CA VAL A 142 -24.38 1.73 5.61
C VAL A 142 -24.23 3.19 6.01
N PRO A 143 -25.22 3.80 6.69
CA PRO A 143 -25.28 5.25 6.85
C PRO A 143 -24.12 5.82 7.67
N MET A 144 -23.61 5.04 8.63
CA MET A 144 -22.45 5.36 9.46
C MET A 144 -21.76 4.04 9.87
N PRO A 145 -20.51 4.08 10.39
CA PRO A 145 -19.85 2.91 10.95
C PRO A 145 -20.74 2.25 12.00
N MET A 146 -20.77 0.92 12.03
CA MET A 146 -21.75 0.20 12.86
C MET A 146 -21.65 0.50 14.36
N PHE A 147 -20.51 0.98 14.84
CA PHE A 147 -20.20 1.14 16.26
C PHE A 147 -19.72 2.54 16.62
N ALA A 148 -20.19 3.57 15.90
CA ALA A 148 -19.77 4.96 16.05
C ALA A 148 -20.32 5.71 17.29
N GLY A 149 -20.75 5.04 18.37
CA GLY A 149 -21.05 5.80 19.60
C GLY A 149 -22.00 5.23 20.65
N GLU A 150 -22.73 4.12 20.44
CA GLU A 150 -23.71 3.67 21.44
C GLU A 150 -23.66 2.15 21.67
N SER A 151 -23.11 1.77 22.83
CA SER A 151 -22.95 0.41 23.40
C SER A 151 -21.95 -0.53 22.69
N PRO A 152 -20.70 -0.57 23.18
CA PRO A 152 -19.64 -1.42 22.64
C PRO A 152 -19.60 -2.80 23.27
N THR A 153 -20.57 -3.14 24.13
CA THR A 153 -20.59 -4.43 24.82
C THR A 153 -20.92 -5.55 23.87
N VAL A 154 -19.88 -6.08 23.25
CA VAL A 154 -19.92 -7.41 22.70
C VAL A 154 -19.66 -8.35 23.88
N CYS A 155 -20.72 -8.71 24.60
CA CYS A 155 -20.69 -9.97 25.34
C CYS A 155 -20.44 -11.10 24.32
N LEU A 156 -19.63 -12.08 24.71
CA LEU A 156 -19.30 -13.23 23.89
C LEU A 156 -19.57 -14.53 24.64
N ARG A 157 -20.35 -15.43 24.05
CA ARG A 157 -20.35 -16.84 24.49
C ARG A 157 -19.14 -17.54 23.88
N VAL A 158 -18.42 -18.28 24.70
CA VAL A 158 -17.26 -19.07 24.27
C VAL A 158 -17.72 -20.44 23.74
N GLU A 159 -17.37 -20.77 22.50
CA GLU A 159 -17.61 -22.09 21.90
C GLU A 159 -16.31 -22.90 21.77
N THR A 160 -16.32 -24.15 22.23
CA THR A 160 -15.10 -24.97 22.38
C THR A 160 -14.89 -25.94 21.21
N ILE A 161 -15.93 -26.20 20.43
CA ILE A 161 -15.91 -27.12 19.29
C ILE A 161 -15.87 -26.31 17.99
N ARG A 162 -14.66 -25.95 17.54
CA ARG A 162 -14.41 -25.48 16.17
C ARG A 162 -13.30 -26.32 15.56
N SER A 163 -13.64 -27.33 14.77
CA SER A 163 -12.64 -28.15 14.09
C SER A 163 -12.12 -27.41 12.85
N LYS A 164 -10.86 -26.99 12.86
CA LYS A 164 -10.14 -26.69 11.62
C LYS A 164 -9.50 -27.98 11.12
N ASN A 165 -10.20 -28.69 10.23
CA ASN A 165 -9.66 -29.91 9.63
C ASN A 165 -8.58 -29.54 8.60
N GLU A 166 -7.37 -30.05 8.80
CA GLU A 166 -6.18 -29.82 7.97
C GLU A 166 -6.43 -30.14 6.49
N ASN A 167 -5.94 -29.26 5.59
CA ASN A 167 -5.83 -29.30 4.12
C ASN A 167 -7.04 -29.75 3.25
N THR A 168 -8.00 -30.48 3.82
CA THR A 168 -9.12 -31.15 3.14
C THR A 168 -10.46 -30.45 3.37
N SER A 169 -10.57 -29.54 4.34
CA SER A 169 -11.79 -28.80 4.65
C SER A 169 -12.00 -27.52 3.82
N LEU A 170 -13.16 -26.88 3.98
CA LEU A 170 -13.45 -25.51 3.53
C LEU A 170 -12.76 -24.44 4.40
N ALA A 171 -11.80 -24.82 5.26
CA ALA A 171 -10.96 -23.85 5.96
C ALA A 171 -10.30 -22.89 4.96
N TYR A 172 -10.19 -21.61 5.33
CA TYR A 172 -9.69 -20.52 4.47
C TYR A 172 -10.56 -20.16 3.26
N VAL A 173 -11.64 -20.90 2.99
CA VAL A 173 -12.65 -20.52 2.00
C VAL A 173 -13.77 -19.76 2.71
N LYS A 174 -14.12 -18.58 2.20
CA LYS A 174 -15.27 -17.82 2.71
C LYS A 174 -16.56 -18.37 2.08
N SER A 175 -16.94 -19.59 2.48
CA SER A 175 -18.14 -20.29 2.01
C SER A 175 -19.31 -20.12 2.97
N GLY A 176 -20.55 -20.14 2.46
CA GLY A 176 -21.76 -20.12 3.29
C GLY A 176 -21.83 -21.30 4.27
N ALA A 177 -21.26 -22.46 3.91
CA ALA A 177 -21.20 -23.64 4.78
C ALA A 177 -20.48 -23.35 6.11
N ASN A 178 -19.41 -22.55 6.09
CA ASN A 178 -18.68 -22.17 7.30
C ASN A 178 -19.46 -21.22 8.21
N TYR A 179 -20.51 -20.56 7.69
CA TYR A 179 -21.40 -19.69 8.47
C TYR A 179 -22.63 -20.43 8.99
N ALA A 180 -23.11 -21.48 8.30
CA ALA A 180 -24.29 -22.23 8.73
C ALA A 180 -24.11 -22.83 10.14
N ILE A 181 -22.91 -23.30 10.45
CA ILE A 181 -22.56 -23.86 11.77
C ILE A 181 -22.53 -22.82 12.90
N THR A 182 -22.51 -21.53 12.58
CA THR A 182 -22.47 -20.46 13.59
C THR A 182 -23.86 -20.08 14.09
N TYR A 183 -24.93 -20.44 13.40
CA TYR A 183 -26.28 -19.94 13.72
C TYR A 183 -26.80 -20.38 15.09
N LEU A 184 -26.64 -21.64 15.46
CA LEU A 184 -27.05 -22.10 16.79
C LEU A 184 -26.22 -21.42 17.90
N PRO A 185 -24.88 -21.38 17.81
CA PRO A 185 -24.06 -20.61 18.74
C PRO A 185 -24.42 -19.14 18.86
N GLU A 186 -24.66 -18.43 17.74
CA GLU A 186 -25.09 -17.03 17.74
C GLU A 186 -26.46 -16.86 18.41
N LYS A 187 -27.40 -17.78 18.17
CA LYS A 187 -28.71 -17.76 18.85
C LYS A 187 -28.54 -17.88 20.37
N MET A 188 -27.71 -18.82 20.83
CA MET A 188 -27.43 -19.00 22.27
C MET A 188 -26.74 -17.79 22.88
N SER A 189 -25.83 -17.14 22.14
CA SER A 189 -25.22 -15.87 22.56
C SER A 189 -26.28 -14.78 22.72
N LEU A 190 -27.16 -14.62 21.74
CA LEU A 190 -28.25 -13.62 21.80
C LEU A 190 -29.19 -13.84 22.98
N GLU A 191 -29.52 -15.10 23.30
CA GLU A 191 -30.34 -15.45 24.48
C GLU A 191 -29.69 -15.05 25.82
N LYS A 192 -28.36 -14.90 25.85
CA LYS A 192 -27.58 -14.41 27.00
C LYS A 192 -27.34 -12.90 26.97
N GLY A 193 -27.92 -12.17 26.02
CA GLY A 193 -27.70 -10.73 25.83
C GLY A 193 -26.43 -10.38 25.05
N CYS A 194 -25.81 -11.38 24.42
CA CYS A 194 -24.51 -11.28 23.76
C CYS A 194 -24.69 -11.12 22.25
N PRO A 195 -24.22 -10.01 21.64
CA PRO A 195 -24.49 -9.75 20.22
C PRO A 195 -23.66 -10.63 19.27
N SER A 196 -22.66 -11.37 19.77
CA SER A 196 -21.91 -12.34 18.96
C SER A 196 -21.25 -13.45 19.79
N THR A 197 -20.52 -14.34 19.12
CA THR A 197 -19.85 -15.51 19.70
C THR A 197 -18.33 -15.42 19.50
N LEU A 198 -17.58 -15.73 20.57
CA LEU A 198 -16.12 -15.91 20.54
C LEU A 198 -15.81 -17.38 20.37
N TRP A 199 -14.96 -17.70 19.40
CA TRP A 199 -14.62 -19.07 19.10
C TRP A 199 -13.27 -19.43 19.69
N LEU A 200 -13.22 -20.61 20.31
CA LEU A 200 -11.97 -21.21 20.73
C LEU A 200 -11.55 -22.34 19.82
N TYR A 201 -10.24 -22.54 19.73
CA TYR A 201 -9.62 -23.73 19.17
C TYR A 201 -8.66 -24.32 20.20
N LYS A 202 -8.96 -25.53 20.69
CA LYS A 202 -8.18 -26.21 21.74
C LYS A 202 -7.93 -25.30 22.95
N GLY A 203 -8.97 -24.59 23.42
CA GLY A 203 -8.90 -23.66 24.55
C GLY A 203 -8.32 -22.26 24.25
N ASN A 204 -7.81 -22.03 23.04
CA ASN A 204 -7.21 -20.75 22.63
C ASN A 204 -8.19 -19.88 21.86
N ILE A 205 -8.13 -18.57 22.08
CA ILE A 205 -8.85 -17.57 21.29
C ILE A 205 -8.48 -17.75 19.81
N CYS A 206 -9.50 -17.89 18.96
CA CYS A 206 -9.35 -18.11 17.53
C CYS A 206 -9.91 -16.91 16.76
N ASP A 207 -11.24 -16.83 16.63
CA ASP A 207 -11.91 -15.79 15.86
C ASP A 207 -13.26 -15.42 16.49
N MET A 208 -13.88 -14.38 15.95
CA MET A 208 -15.24 -13.97 16.28
C MET A 208 -16.11 -14.17 15.04
N SER A 209 -17.39 -14.50 15.21
CA SER A 209 -18.27 -14.76 14.04
C SER A 209 -18.30 -13.61 13.02
N VAL A 210 -18.01 -12.39 13.48
CA VAL A 210 -18.03 -11.16 12.68
C VAL A 210 -16.63 -10.60 12.33
N GLY A 211 -15.53 -11.21 12.79
CA GLY A 211 -14.18 -10.66 12.57
C GLY A 211 -13.02 -11.42 13.21
N ASN A 212 -11.81 -10.87 13.03
CA ASN A 212 -10.60 -11.35 13.69
C ASN A 212 -10.37 -10.60 14.99
N VAL A 213 -9.92 -11.31 16.02
CA VAL A 213 -9.75 -10.78 17.38
C VAL A 213 -8.34 -10.23 17.58
N TRP A 214 -8.25 -9.13 18.31
CA TRP A 214 -7.03 -8.45 18.70
C TRP A 214 -7.05 -8.16 20.20
N MET A 215 -5.87 -8.14 20.80
CA MET A 215 -5.62 -7.81 22.20
C MET A 215 -4.46 -6.81 22.27
N VAL A 216 -4.50 -5.87 23.21
CA VAL A 216 -3.35 -5.01 23.54
C VAL A 216 -2.86 -5.43 24.91
N LEU A 217 -1.63 -5.92 24.97
CA LEU A 217 -0.99 -6.37 26.20
C LEU A 217 0.06 -5.38 26.66
N GLN A 218 0.17 -5.19 27.97
CA GLN A 218 1.24 -4.43 28.62
C GLN A 218 2.34 -5.39 29.07
N LYS A 219 3.48 -5.41 28.37
CA LYS A 219 4.65 -6.23 28.73
C LYS A 219 5.91 -5.39 28.81
N ASP A 220 6.65 -5.52 29.91
CA ASP A 220 7.94 -4.83 30.14
C ASP A 220 7.87 -3.32 29.90
N GLY A 221 6.77 -2.68 30.34
CA GLY A 221 6.55 -1.25 30.15
C GLY A 221 6.09 -0.85 28.74
N GLN A 222 5.80 -1.80 27.85
CA GLN A 222 5.43 -1.54 26.46
C GLN A 222 4.08 -2.18 26.09
N ARG A 223 3.33 -1.48 25.24
CA ARG A 223 2.09 -2.00 24.66
C ARG A 223 2.38 -2.83 23.41
N ILE A 224 1.86 -4.05 23.36
CA ILE A 224 2.02 -4.98 22.25
C ILE A 224 0.65 -5.34 21.72
N LEU A 225 0.43 -5.14 20.42
CA LEU A 225 -0.78 -5.53 19.73
C LEU A 225 -0.68 -6.99 19.29
N VAL A 226 -1.54 -7.84 19.84
CA VAL A 226 -1.51 -9.30 19.67
C VAL A 226 -2.76 -9.79 18.96
N THR A 227 -2.62 -10.75 18.05
CA THR A 227 -3.75 -11.47 17.42
C THR A 227 -3.41 -12.95 17.24
N PRO A 228 -4.39 -13.86 17.21
CA PRO A 228 -4.12 -15.26 16.90
C PRO A 228 -3.43 -15.42 15.52
N PRO A 229 -2.47 -16.36 15.38
CA PRO A 229 -1.81 -16.60 14.10
C PRO A 229 -2.80 -17.02 13.01
N ALA A 230 -2.50 -16.66 11.76
CA ALA A 230 -3.39 -16.92 10.62
C ALA A 230 -3.77 -18.42 10.45
N GLU A 231 -2.87 -19.32 10.86
CA GLU A 231 -3.07 -20.78 10.81
C GLU A 231 -4.10 -21.30 11.83
N TYR A 232 -4.47 -20.52 12.84
CA TYR A 232 -5.48 -20.90 13.84
C TYR A 232 -6.84 -20.28 13.59
N ILE A 233 -6.93 -19.18 12.83
CA ILE A 233 -8.20 -18.51 12.53
C ILE A 233 -8.86 -19.08 11.27
N LEU A 234 -10.20 -19.00 11.14
CA LEU A 234 -10.89 -19.53 9.96
C LEU A 234 -10.56 -18.73 8.70
N ILE A 235 -10.57 -17.39 8.82
CA ILE A 235 -10.38 -16.46 7.68
C ILE A 235 -9.47 -15.32 8.13
N PRO A 236 -8.21 -15.25 7.66
CA PRO A 236 -7.41 -14.04 7.76
C PRO A 236 -8.06 -12.92 6.91
N GLY A 237 -8.51 -11.86 7.57
CA GLY A 237 -9.22 -10.74 6.95
C GLY A 237 -8.29 -9.70 6.32
N ALA A 238 -8.78 -8.97 5.32
CA ALA A 238 -8.02 -7.84 4.76
C ALA A 238 -7.87 -6.67 5.74
N ILE A 239 -8.82 -6.51 6.67
CA ILE A 239 -8.71 -5.52 7.76
C ILE A 239 -7.62 -5.94 8.73
N ARG A 240 -7.53 -7.24 9.09
CA ARG A 240 -6.43 -7.78 9.90
C ARG A 240 -5.06 -7.49 9.27
N ASP A 241 -4.92 -7.76 7.98
CA ASP A 241 -3.70 -7.46 7.21
C ASP A 241 -3.36 -5.97 7.25
N ALA A 242 -4.35 -5.10 7.04
CA ALA A 242 -4.18 -3.65 7.11
C ALA A 242 -3.77 -3.15 8.50
N ILE A 243 -4.30 -3.76 9.57
CA ILE A 243 -3.94 -3.41 10.95
C ILE A 243 -2.46 -3.66 11.21
N PHE A 244 -1.87 -4.76 10.72
CA PHE A 244 -0.42 -4.98 10.82
C PHE A 244 0.37 -3.88 10.10
N THR A 245 -0.05 -3.48 8.90
CA THR A 245 0.60 -2.40 8.14
C THR A 245 0.55 -1.07 8.91
N VAL A 246 -0.65 -0.67 9.35
CA VAL A 246 -0.85 0.56 10.14
C VAL A 246 -0.05 0.52 11.44
N ALA A 247 -0.04 -0.63 12.12
CA ALA A 247 0.70 -0.79 13.37
C ALA A 247 2.20 -0.59 13.16
N HIS A 248 2.77 -1.19 12.12
CA HIS A 248 4.16 -1.00 11.76
C HIS A 248 4.48 0.47 11.41
N GLU A 249 3.65 1.12 10.60
CA GLU A 249 3.83 2.54 10.24
C GLU A 249 3.75 3.50 11.43
N LYS A 250 2.91 3.18 12.43
CA LYS A 250 2.78 3.96 13.67
C LYS A 250 3.80 3.58 14.76
N GLY A 251 4.67 2.60 14.50
CA GLY A 251 5.67 2.13 15.46
C GLY A 251 5.11 1.26 16.60
N PHE A 252 3.89 0.72 16.47
CA PHE A 252 3.35 -0.24 17.44
C PHE A 252 4.03 -1.60 17.29
N LYS A 253 4.39 -2.21 18.42
CA LYS A 253 4.84 -3.60 18.45
C LYS A 253 3.66 -4.52 18.15
N THR A 254 3.88 -5.51 17.30
CA THR A 254 2.87 -6.51 16.95
C THR A 254 3.39 -7.92 17.20
N ALA A 255 2.50 -8.84 17.54
CA ALA A 255 2.82 -10.25 17.66
C ALA A 255 1.63 -11.13 17.22
N GLU A 256 1.94 -12.28 16.64
CA GLU A 256 0.98 -13.35 16.47
C GLU A 256 1.18 -14.38 17.60
N ALA A 257 0.15 -14.61 18.42
CA ALA A 257 0.27 -15.54 19.54
C ALA A 257 -1.06 -16.25 19.84
N LEU A 258 -0.96 -17.52 20.23
CA LEU A 258 -2.09 -18.25 20.82
C LEU A 258 -2.24 -17.84 22.28
N ILE A 259 -3.43 -17.41 22.64
CA ILE A 259 -3.77 -17.00 24.00
C ILE A 259 -4.98 -17.83 24.43
N SER A 260 -4.84 -18.54 25.55
CA SER A 260 -5.92 -19.33 26.13
C SER A 260 -6.96 -18.44 26.81
N ILE A 261 -8.21 -18.91 26.89
CA ILE A 261 -9.24 -18.18 27.65
C ILE A 261 -8.86 -18.03 29.14
N ASP A 262 -8.16 -19.01 29.70
CA ASP A 262 -7.68 -18.93 31.09
C ASP A 262 -6.57 -17.88 31.24
N SER A 263 -5.65 -17.79 30.27
CA SER A 263 -4.64 -16.73 30.22
C SER A 263 -5.30 -15.34 30.10
N VAL A 264 -6.41 -15.21 29.36
CA VAL A 264 -7.17 -13.94 29.32
C VAL A 264 -7.66 -13.57 30.73
N LYS A 265 -8.23 -14.51 31.49
CA LYS A 265 -8.66 -14.26 32.86
C LYS A 265 -7.51 -13.82 33.77
N GLU A 266 -6.36 -14.48 33.65
CA GLU A 266 -5.16 -14.14 34.41
C GLU A 266 -4.66 -12.74 34.05
N MET A 267 -4.56 -12.42 32.76
CA MET A 267 -4.08 -11.12 32.28
C MET A 267 -5.01 -9.96 32.60
N VAL A 268 -6.33 -10.19 32.70
CA VAL A 268 -7.27 -9.19 33.22
C VAL A 268 -6.99 -8.92 34.70
N LYS A 269 -6.82 -9.99 35.51
CA LYS A 269 -6.54 -9.85 36.95
C LYS A 269 -5.19 -9.21 37.26
N SER A 270 -4.19 -9.43 36.40
CA SER A 270 -2.85 -8.85 36.55
C SER A 270 -2.68 -7.50 35.85
N GLU A 271 -3.77 -6.93 35.29
CA GLU A 271 -3.76 -5.67 34.52
C GLU A 271 -2.80 -5.70 33.30
N GLU A 272 -2.48 -6.89 32.80
CA GLU A 272 -1.65 -7.09 31.61
C GLU A 272 -2.46 -6.89 30.32
N LEU A 273 -3.75 -7.26 30.32
CA LEU A 273 -4.64 -7.05 29.18
C LEU A 273 -5.31 -5.67 29.26
N LEU A 274 -4.92 -4.76 28.36
CA LEU A 274 -5.44 -3.38 28.31
C LEU A 274 -6.67 -3.23 27.42
N GLU A 275 -6.65 -3.84 26.24
CA GLU A 275 -7.71 -3.71 25.25
C GLU A 275 -7.99 -5.05 24.58
N MET A 276 -9.23 -5.29 24.20
CA MET A 276 -9.59 -6.36 23.28
C MET A 276 -10.59 -5.82 22.25
N PHE A 277 -10.38 -6.13 20.97
CA PHE A 277 -11.24 -5.63 19.90
C PHE A 277 -11.36 -6.64 18.74
N THR A 278 -12.42 -6.54 17.96
CA THR A 278 -12.58 -7.29 16.70
C THR A 278 -12.28 -6.42 15.50
N SER A 279 -11.94 -7.06 14.38
CA SER A 279 -11.69 -6.41 13.10
C SER A 279 -12.36 -7.17 11.94
N GLY A 280 -13.09 -6.46 11.08
CA GLY A 280 -13.71 -7.08 9.90
C GLY A 280 -14.40 -6.08 8.97
N HIS A 281 -14.70 -6.44 7.73
CA HIS A 281 -15.41 -5.50 6.83
C HIS A 281 -16.84 -5.22 7.27
N TYR A 282 -17.45 -6.16 7.99
CA TYR A 282 -18.76 -5.96 8.57
C TYR A 282 -18.60 -5.21 9.89
N ALA A 283 -17.89 -5.81 10.86
CA ALA A 283 -17.69 -5.26 12.20
C ALA A 283 -16.94 -3.92 12.26
N ASP A 284 -16.17 -3.55 11.23
CA ASP A 284 -15.12 -2.52 11.32
C ASP A 284 -14.11 -2.88 12.43
N ILE A 285 -13.53 -1.91 13.13
CA ILE A 285 -12.79 -2.14 14.38
C ILE A 285 -13.76 -1.85 15.51
N THR A 286 -14.05 -2.85 16.35
CA THR A 286 -15.03 -2.75 17.44
C THR A 286 -14.40 -3.19 18.75
N PRO A 287 -14.41 -2.35 19.79
CA PRO A 287 -13.94 -2.76 21.11
C PRO A 287 -14.84 -3.86 21.71
N LEU A 288 -14.27 -4.69 22.57
CA LEU A 288 -14.94 -5.75 23.32
C LEU A 288 -14.80 -5.45 24.81
N THR A 289 -15.87 -5.60 25.58
CA THR A 289 -15.89 -5.22 27.00
C THR A 289 -16.20 -6.38 27.94
N ASN A 290 -16.89 -7.43 27.48
CA ASN A 290 -17.29 -8.55 28.36
C ASN A 290 -17.17 -9.88 27.61
N ILE A 291 -16.71 -10.94 28.27
CA ILE A 291 -16.70 -12.31 27.75
C ILE A 291 -17.42 -13.20 28.75
N PHE A 292 -18.39 -13.99 28.28
CA PHE A 292 -19.12 -14.95 29.10
C PHE A 292 -18.62 -16.37 28.77
N TYR A 293 -17.93 -16.97 29.74
CA TYR A 293 -17.39 -18.31 29.63
C TYR A 293 -18.02 -19.23 30.67
N GLY A 294 -18.93 -20.11 30.23
CA GLY A 294 -19.80 -20.85 31.15
C GLY A 294 -20.75 -19.88 31.85
N ASP A 295 -20.70 -19.85 33.18
CA ASP A 295 -21.45 -18.90 34.01
C ASP A 295 -20.59 -17.72 34.51
N GLU A 296 -19.30 -17.67 34.14
CA GLU A 296 -18.38 -16.61 34.53
C GLU A 296 -18.40 -15.47 33.51
N GLU A 297 -18.48 -14.24 34.01
CA GLU A 297 -18.31 -13.01 33.24
C GLU A 297 -16.91 -12.45 33.46
N ILE A 298 -16.21 -12.15 32.36
CA ILE A 298 -14.88 -11.56 32.34
C ILE A 298 -15.00 -10.17 31.74
N GLU A 299 -14.81 -9.15 32.56
CA GLU A 299 -14.81 -7.74 32.14
C GLU A 299 -13.43 -7.36 31.55
N ILE A 300 -13.43 -6.70 30.40
CA ILE A 300 -12.22 -6.26 29.69
C ILE A 300 -12.17 -4.72 29.73
N PRO A 301 -11.07 -4.11 30.19
CA PRO A 301 -10.97 -2.66 30.42
C PRO A 301 -10.73 -1.85 29.14
N THR A 302 -11.24 -2.32 27.99
CA THR A 302 -10.98 -1.71 26.66
C THR A 302 -11.43 -0.26 26.58
N LEU A 303 -12.54 0.10 27.23
CA LEU A 303 -13.09 1.46 27.19
C LEU A 303 -12.50 2.38 28.26
N ASP A 304 -11.77 1.83 29.24
CA ASP A 304 -11.19 2.59 30.34
C ASP A 304 -9.82 3.17 29.99
N GLN A 305 -9.30 2.83 28.81
CA GLN A 305 -7.99 3.29 28.34
C GLN A 305 -8.06 4.76 27.91
N GLU A 306 -7.22 5.61 28.51
CA GLU A 306 -7.10 7.03 28.13
C GLU A 306 -6.58 7.22 26.69
N ASP A 307 -5.71 6.30 26.24
CA ASP A 307 -5.02 6.38 24.96
C ASP A 307 -5.15 5.06 24.16
N PRO A 308 -6.37 4.70 23.72
CA PRO A 308 -6.66 3.36 23.18
C PRO A 308 -6.06 3.17 21.78
N ILE A 309 -5.30 2.09 21.62
CA ILE A 309 -4.67 1.72 20.34
C ILE A 309 -5.75 1.40 19.29
N TYR A 310 -6.84 0.72 19.67
CA TYR A 310 -7.90 0.37 18.72
C TYR A 310 -8.51 1.60 18.03
N LEU A 311 -8.68 2.73 18.75
CA LEU A 311 -9.19 3.98 18.16
C LEU A 311 -8.16 4.65 17.25
N LYS A 312 -6.87 4.66 17.63
CA LYS A 312 -5.81 5.20 16.76
C LYS A 312 -5.76 4.48 15.43
N ILE A 313 -5.84 3.15 15.46
CA ILE A 313 -5.87 2.31 14.26
C ILE A 313 -7.16 2.57 13.48
N TRP A 314 -8.30 2.68 14.15
CA TRP A 314 -9.58 2.99 13.49
C TRP A 314 -9.52 4.34 12.75
N HIS A 315 -9.01 5.39 13.39
CA HIS A 315 -8.85 6.71 12.77
C HIS A 315 -7.96 6.67 11.53
N GLU A 316 -6.83 5.96 11.60
CA GLU A 316 -5.93 5.80 10.46
C GLU A 316 -6.59 5.00 9.32
N MET A 317 -7.28 3.91 9.62
CA MET A 317 -7.99 3.13 8.60
C MET A 317 -9.07 3.96 7.89
N TYR A 318 -9.79 4.81 8.62
CA TYR A 318 -10.80 5.70 8.04
C TYR A 318 -10.19 6.88 7.28
N SER A 319 -9.05 7.44 7.73
CA SER A 319 -8.35 8.48 6.97
C SER A 319 -7.92 7.96 5.59
N LEU A 320 -7.35 6.76 5.52
CA LEU A 320 -6.98 6.08 4.26
C LEU A 320 -8.16 5.83 3.32
N SER A 321 -9.35 5.59 3.89
CA SER A 321 -10.59 5.41 3.11
C SER A 321 -11.11 6.71 2.50
N LYS A 322 -10.72 7.85 3.08
CA LYS A 322 -11.18 9.20 2.73
C LYS A 322 -10.20 9.94 1.83
N VAL A 323 -8.88 9.82 2.05
CA VAL A 323 -7.82 10.40 1.23
C VAL A 323 -6.50 9.63 1.47
N LYS A 324 -5.90 9.09 0.41
CA LYS A 324 -4.44 9.16 0.24
C LYS A 324 -4.22 9.68 -1.17
N ARG A 325 -3.96 10.99 -1.28
CA ARG A 325 -3.48 11.58 -2.52
C ARG A 325 -1.98 11.31 -2.49
N PHE A 326 -1.50 10.50 -3.41
CA PHE A 326 -0.09 10.54 -3.74
C PHE A 326 0.07 11.72 -4.68
N ASP A 327 0.91 12.69 -4.32
CA ASP A 327 1.10 13.89 -5.13
C ASP A 327 1.86 13.57 -6.43
N SER A 328 2.64 12.49 -6.42
CA SER A 328 3.27 11.95 -7.63
C SER A 328 3.44 10.43 -7.59
N PHE A 329 3.63 9.84 -8.77
CA PHE A 329 4.02 8.45 -8.95
C PHE A 329 5.34 8.37 -9.71
N ILE A 330 6.25 7.51 -9.28
CA ILE A 330 7.42 7.13 -10.05
C ILE A 330 7.02 5.96 -10.95
N LEU A 331 7.07 6.18 -12.26
CA LEU A 331 6.86 5.16 -13.28
C LEU A 331 8.22 4.60 -13.71
N ARG A 332 8.51 3.34 -13.37
CA ARG A 332 9.76 2.67 -13.74
C ARG A 332 9.48 1.56 -14.74
N SER A 333 9.89 1.79 -15.99
CA SER A 333 9.87 0.76 -17.04
C SER A 333 11.07 -0.17 -16.91
N ILE A 334 10.84 -1.46 -17.15
CA ILE A 334 11.87 -2.50 -17.15
C ILE A 334 11.63 -3.40 -18.36
N ILE A 335 12.70 -3.66 -19.11
CA ILE A 335 12.73 -4.69 -20.16
C ILE A 335 13.68 -5.79 -19.68
N LEU A 336 13.18 -7.02 -19.65
CA LEU A 336 13.95 -8.19 -19.26
C LEU A 336 14.09 -9.12 -20.47
N GLY A 337 15.30 -9.60 -20.73
CA GLY A 337 15.51 -10.75 -21.60
C GLY A 337 14.95 -12.00 -20.93
N THR A 338 14.06 -12.72 -21.60
CA THR A 338 13.36 -13.90 -21.04
C THR A 338 13.78 -15.22 -21.68
N ASN A 339 14.78 -15.21 -22.54
CA ASN A 339 15.24 -16.46 -23.13
C ASN A 339 15.80 -17.38 -22.04
N ASN A 340 15.48 -18.67 -22.13
CA ASN A 340 15.87 -19.69 -21.16
C ASN A 340 17.13 -20.45 -21.59
N GLN A 341 17.74 -20.07 -22.72
CA GLN A 341 19.00 -20.63 -23.20
C GLN A 341 20.19 -19.91 -22.60
N ILE A 342 21.25 -20.67 -22.30
CA ILE A 342 22.51 -20.16 -21.71
C ILE A 342 23.38 -19.48 -22.78
N ASP A 343 23.18 -19.80 -24.05
CA ASP A 343 23.95 -19.23 -25.17
C ASP A 343 23.68 -17.73 -25.37
N MET A 344 24.69 -17.00 -25.85
CA MET A 344 24.56 -15.58 -26.19
C MET A 344 23.82 -15.38 -27.52
N ILE A 345 22.52 -15.61 -27.51
CA ILE A 345 21.62 -15.36 -28.64
C ILE A 345 20.65 -14.22 -28.33
N ALA A 346 20.08 -13.60 -29.38
CA ALA A 346 19.07 -12.57 -29.22
C ALA A 346 17.89 -13.09 -28.37
N SER A 347 17.55 -12.38 -27.30
CA SER A 347 16.51 -12.78 -26.36
C SER A 347 15.14 -12.26 -26.79
N THR A 348 14.08 -13.02 -26.49
CA THR A 348 12.73 -12.44 -26.38
C THR A 348 12.66 -11.50 -25.17
N ALA A 349 11.73 -10.55 -25.18
CA ALA A 349 11.63 -9.52 -24.16
C ALA A 349 10.30 -9.59 -23.40
N MET A 350 10.37 -9.34 -22.09
CA MET A 350 9.22 -8.97 -21.27
C MET A 350 9.35 -7.50 -20.89
N PHE A 351 8.27 -6.75 -21.10
CA PHE A 351 8.15 -5.38 -20.60
C PHE A 351 7.31 -5.38 -19.33
N ALA A 352 7.79 -4.71 -18.29
CA ALA A 352 7.07 -4.44 -17.06
C ALA A 352 7.14 -2.94 -16.75
N MET A 353 6.07 -2.42 -16.17
CA MET A 353 6.03 -1.08 -15.61
C MET A 353 5.72 -1.19 -14.12
N ILE A 354 6.64 -0.71 -13.29
CA ILE A 354 6.46 -0.59 -11.86
C ILE A 354 5.95 0.82 -11.57
N VAL A 355 4.83 0.92 -10.86
CA VAL A 355 4.26 2.19 -10.41
C VAL A 355 4.47 2.27 -8.91
N LEU A 356 5.33 3.20 -8.48
CA LEU A 356 5.61 3.44 -7.08
C LEU A 356 4.98 4.77 -6.66
N PRO A 357 4.14 4.81 -5.61
CA PRO A 357 3.72 6.08 -5.04
C PRO A 357 4.94 6.82 -4.45
N SER A 358 5.00 8.14 -4.65
CA SER A 358 5.97 9.01 -3.98
C SER A 358 5.21 9.91 -3.00
N ASP A 359 5.51 9.79 -1.71
CA ASP A 359 5.00 10.73 -0.70
C ASP A 359 5.72 12.09 -0.82
N GLU A 360 5.08 13.17 -0.36
CA GLU A 360 5.67 14.54 -0.28
C GLU A 360 7.07 14.54 0.34
N ASN A 361 7.33 13.57 1.23
CA ASN A 361 8.59 13.43 1.94
C ASN A 361 9.82 13.12 1.07
N MET A 362 9.68 12.62 -0.17
CA MET A 362 10.86 12.43 -1.04
C MET A 362 11.50 13.74 -1.52
N ASN A 363 10.78 14.87 -1.49
CA ASN A 363 11.33 16.19 -1.81
C ASN A 363 11.87 16.97 -0.59
N THR A 364 11.89 16.37 0.60
CA THR A 364 12.22 17.07 1.87
C THR A 364 13.71 17.28 2.12
N LYS A 365 14.61 16.47 1.53
CA LYS A 365 16.03 16.77 1.64
C LYS A 365 16.34 17.99 0.77
N GLN A 366 16.36 19.16 1.40
CA GLN A 366 16.87 20.40 0.79
C GLN A 366 18.37 20.29 0.52
N THR A 367 19.08 19.54 1.36
CA THR A 367 20.53 19.39 1.33
C THR A 367 20.99 17.93 1.42
N VAL A 368 22.18 17.66 0.89
CA VAL A 368 22.84 16.35 0.88
C VAL A 368 24.34 16.48 1.10
N SER A 369 24.95 15.45 1.70
CA SER A 369 26.39 15.30 1.82
C SER A 369 26.87 14.08 1.02
N ALA A 370 28.12 14.11 0.54
CA ALA A 370 28.67 12.97 -0.20
C ALA A 370 30.10 12.62 0.18
N ARG A 371 30.40 11.33 0.08
CA ARG A 371 31.78 10.84 0.11
C ARG A 371 32.26 10.60 -1.31
N VAL A 372 33.45 11.06 -1.65
CA VAL A 372 34.07 10.76 -2.93
C VAL A 372 34.48 9.28 -2.98
N GLU A 373 34.09 8.59 -4.04
CA GLU A 373 34.59 7.26 -4.33
C GLU A 373 35.93 7.35 -5.07
N THR A 374 36.96 6.75 -4.48
CA THR A 374 38.36 6.86 -4.94
C THR A 374 38.93 5.54 -5.44
N PHE A 375 38.28 4.42 -5.18
CA PHE A 375 38.77 3.08 -5.57
C PHE A 375 38.02 2.54 -6.78
N SER A 376 36.70 2.73 -6.80
CA SER A 376 35.85 2.25 -7.89
C SER A 376 35.47 3.39 -8.83
N THR A 377 35.46 3.14 -10.13
CA THR A 377 34.74 4.01 -11.05
C THR A 377 33.36 3.45 -11.30
N ARG A 378 32.37 4.33 -11.43
CA ARG A 378 31.04 3.91 -11.86
C ARG A 378 31.05 3.40 -13.31
N HIS A 379 32.03 3.84 -14.12
CA HIS A 379 32.19 3.40 -15.51
C HIS A 379 33.62 3.55 -16.06
N TYR A 380 33.86 2.93 -17.22
CA TYR A 380 35.09 3.04 -18.04
C TYR A 380 34.73 2.95 -19.54
N GLU A 381 35.68 3.23 -20.44
CA GLU A 381 35.44 3.22 -21.90
C GLU A 381 35.18 1.79 -22.39
N GLY A 382 34.04 1.57 -23.05
CA GLY A 382 33.64 0.24 -23.58
C GLY A 382 32.43 -0.43 -22.89
N ASN A 383 31.90 0.13 -21.80
CA ASN A 383 30.66 -0.37 -21.18
C ASN A 383 29.39 0.27 -21.82
N LEU A 384 28.19 -0.13 -21.36
CA LEU A 384 26.86 0.34 -21.79
C LEU A 384 26.56 1.80 -21.35
N ARG A 385 27.50 2.72 -21.58
CA ARG A 385 27.53 4.11 -21.08
C ARG A 385 26.17 4.79 -21.24
N ASN A 386 25.63 4.77 -22.46
CA ASN A 386 24.40 5.51 -22.81
C ASN A 386 23.11 4.66 -22.70
N VAL A 387 23.12 3.52 -22.00
CA VAL A 387 21.95 2.63 -21.89
C VAL A 387 21.55 2.44 -20.44
N ARG A 388 20.27 2.67 -20.11
CA ARG A 388 19.72 2.44 -18.76
C ARG A 388 19.60 0.93 -18.49
N THR A 389 20.68 0.32 -18.01
CA THR A 389 20.71 -1.08 -17.58
C THR A 389 21.03 -1.19 -16.09
N SER A 390 20.57 -2.28 -15.46
CA SER A 390 20.86 -2.57 -14.05
C SER A 390 22.35 -2.74 -13.78
N ILE A 391 23.12 -3.21 -14.77
CA ILE A 391 24.58 -3.40 -14.68
C ILE A 391 25.31 -2.10 -14.34
N ASN A 392 24.82 -0.95 -14.80
CA ASN A 392 25.42 0.36 -14.48
C ASN A 392 25.19 0.81 -13.03
N TYR A 393 24.31 0.14 -12.27
CA TYR A 393 24.01 0.48 -10.87
C TYR A 393 24.68 -0.48 -9.88
N VAL A 394 25.00 -1.71 -10.26
CA VAL A 394 25.64 -2.68 -9.36
C VAL A 394 26.94 -2.14 -8.74
N PRO A 395 27.83 -1.45 -9.49
CA PRO A 395 29.05 -0.87 -8.91
C PRO A 395 28.81 0.21 -7.86
N THR A 396 27.60 0.80 -7.77
CA THR A 396 27.31 1.85 -6.79
C THR A 396 26.96 1.29 -5.41
N LEU A 397 26.48 0.04 -5.34
CA LEU A 397 25.90 -0.54 -4.12
C LEU A 397 26.87 -0.54 -2.94
N LEU A 398 28.12 -0.96 -3.15
CA LEU A 398 29.12 -1.00 -2.08
C LEU A 398 29.59 0.42 -1.69
N PRO A 399 30.01 1.29 -2.63
CA PRO A 399 30.35 2.68 -2.31
C PRO A 399 29.26 3.44 -1.56
N ASP A 400 27.99 3.30 -1.97
CA ASP A 400 26.85 3.93 -1.31
C ASP A 400 26.65 3.41 0.11
N ARG A 401 26.78 2.09 0.32
CA ARG A 401 26.71 1.50 1.66
C ARG A 401 27.84 1.99 2.57
N VAL A 402 29.05 2.16 2.04
CA VAL A 402 30.19 2.71 2.79
C VAL A 402 29.94 4.17 3.14
N SER A 403 29.39 4.96 2.22
CA SER A 403 29.03 6.36 2.46
C SER A 403 27.99 6.48 3.58
N GLU A 404 26.94 5.66 3.55
CA GLU A 404 25.91 5.59 4.59
C GLU A 404 26.49 5.24 5.97
N LEU A 405 27.33 4.21 6.05
CA LEU A 405 27.98 3.78 7.30
C LEU A 405 28.90 4.87 7.89
N LYS A 406 29.40 5.78 7.06
CA LYS A 406 30.23 6.91 7.46
C LYS A 406 29.43 8.20 7.69
N GLY A 407 28.10 8.16 7.63
CA GLY A 407 27.22 9.30 7.91
C GLY A 407 26.98 10.24 6.72
N TYR A 408 27.41 9.89 5.51
CA TYR A 408 27.16 10.66 4.30
C TYR A 408 25.84 10.26 3.66
N SER A 409 25.17 11.22 3.01
CA SER A 409 23.91 10.93 2.32
C SER A 409 24.11 10.03 1.10
N THR A 410 25.24 10.14 0.39
CA THR A 410 25.51 9.35 -0.82
C THR A 410 26.99 9.42 -1.26
N THR A 411 27.27 8.97 -2.49
CA THR A 411 28.61 8.90 -3.10
C THR A 411 28.77 9.92 -4.24
N LEU A 412 29.93 10.59 -4.31
CA LEU A 412 30.36 11.42 -5.44
C LEU A 412 31.33 10.64 -6.32
N TRP A 413 31.13 10.68 -7.63
CA TRP A 413 31.90 9.89 -8.60
C TRP A 413 32.92 10.73 -9.36
N LEU A 414 34.11 10.16 -9.50
CA LEU A 414 35.19 10.72 -10.31
C LEU A 414 35.41 9.91 -11.60
N ASN A 415 35.86 10.60 -12.64
CA ASN A 415 36.43 10.02 -13.84
C ASN A 415 37.74 10.72 -14.17
N ASN A 416 38.86 9.97 -14.15
CA ASN A 416 40.20 10.51 -14.33
C ASN A 416 40.48 11.75 -13.46
N GLY A 417 40.04 11.71 -12.19
CA GLY A 417 40.22 12.81 -11.22
C GLY A 417 39.19 13.95 -11.31
N ASN A 418 38.31 13.94 -12.31
CA ASN A 418 37.27 14.95 -12.49
C ASN A 418 35.93 14.50 -11.92
N ILE A 419 35.20 15.42 -11.30
CA ILE A 419 33.85 15.18 -10.80
C ILE A 419 32.91 15.02 -11.98
N VAL A 420 32.16 13.92 -12.02
CA VAL A 420 31.24 13.62 -13.12
C VAL A 420 29.80 13.46 -12.67
N GLU A 421 29.54 12.82 -11.53
CA GLU A 421 28.18 12.47 -11.11
C GLU A 421 28.05 12.45 -9.58
N PHE A 422 26.82 12.64 -9.11
CA PHE A 422 26.46 12.58 -7.70
C PHE A 422 25.40 11.49 -7.53
N SER A 423 25.78 10.40 -6.85
CA SER A 423 24.97 9.18 -6.78
C SER A 423 24.58 8.67 -8.18
N SER A 424 23.27 8.51 -8.43
CA SER A 424 22.72 8.21 -9.76
C SER A 424 22.30 9.44 -10.57
N GLY A 425 22.57 10.66 -10.07
CA GLY A 425 22.11 11.91 -10.64
C GLY A 425 23.22 12.78 -11.24
N ASN A 426 22.81 13.90 -11.81
CA ASN A 426 23.67 14.93 -12.34
C ASN A 426 24.16 15.86 -11.22
N ILE A 427 25.28 16.52 -11.47
CA ILE A 427 25.89 17.47 -10.54
C ILE A 427 26.14 18.80 -11.23
N PHE A 428 25.92 19.88 -10.50
CA PHE A 428 26.02 21.25 -10.97
C PHE A 428 26.76 22.11 -9.96
N PHE A 429 27.47 23.11 -10.46
CA PHE A 429 28.27 24.06 -9.72
C PHE A 429 27.82 25.46 -10.12
N VAL A 430 27.64 26.34 -9.15
CA VAL A 430 27.31 27.75 -9.38
C VAL A 430 28.54 28.54 -9.01
N THR A 431 29.10 29.25 -9.98
CA THR A 431 30.34 30.02 -9.79
C THR A 431 30.10 31.49 -10.09
N ASN A 432 30.87 32.38 -9.49
CA ASN A 432 30.88 33.79 -9.90
C ASN A 432 31.98 34.04 -10.95
N SER A 433 31.71 34.99 -11.85
CA SER A 433 32.70 35.57 -12.75
C SER A 433 32.43 37.08 -12.80
N GLY A 434 33.06 37.83 -11.89
CA GLY A 434 32.67 39.22 -11.63
C GLY A 434 31.30 39.29 -10.94
N ASP A 435 30.38 40.07 -11.50
CA ASP A 435 29.01 40.22 -10.99
C ASP A 435 28.02 39.15 -11.53
N GLU A 436 28.47 38.28 -12.43
CA GLU A 436 27.63 37.27 -13.09
C GLU A 436 27.75 35.88 -12.42
N LYS A 437 26.64 35.14 -12.37
CA LYS A 437 26.58 33.76 -11.89
C LYS A 437 26.53 32.78 -13.07
N ILE A 438 27.39 31.78 -13.05
CA ILE A 438 27.52 30.75 -14.09
C ILE A 438 27.08 29.40 -13.50
N VAL A 439 26.22 28.68 -14.21
CA VAL A 439 25.82 27.30 -13.89
C VAL A 439 26.65 26.33 -14.71
N ASN A 440 27.60 25.68 -14.05
CA ASN A 440 28.51 24.71 -14.66
C ASN A 440 28.11 23.27 -14.34
N THR A 441 28.30 22.35 -15.28
CA THR A 441 28.08 20.92 -15.07
C THR A 441 29.01 20.08 -15.97
N PRO A 442 29.42 18.86 -15.57
CA PRO A 442 30.31 18.02 -16.37
C PRO A 442 29.75 17.75 -17.78
N PRO A 443 30.59 17.71 -18.84
CA PRO A 443 30.09 17.56 -20.21
C PRO A 443 29.29 16.27 -20.44
N ARG A 444 28.28 16.28 -21.31
CA ARG A 444 27.42 15.09 -21.58
C ARG A 444 28.18 13.80 -21.89
N LYS A 445 29.34 13.88 -22.54
CA LYS A 445 30.18 12.70 -22.86
C LYS A 445 30.87 12.09 -21.63
N SER A 446 30.96 12.84 -20.54
CA SER A 446 31.63 12.44 -19.29
C SER A 446 30.69 11.79 -18.28
N ILE A 447 29.37 11.97 -18.44
CA ILE A 447 28.33 11.39 -17.58
C ILE A 447 27.75 10.13 -18.20
N ILE A 448 27.11 9.29 -17.38
CA ILE A 448 26.58 7.99 -17.80
C ILE A 448 25.22 8.19 -18.48
N PHE A 449 24.32 8.97 -17.88
CA PHE A 449 22.97 9.16 -18.40
C PHE A 449 22.73 10.56 -18.93
N ILE A 450 22.30 10.65 -20.18
CA ILE A 450 21.69 11.88 -20.70
C ILE A 450 20.27 11.92 -20.16
N GLU A 451 20.05 12.77 -19.16
CA GLU A 451 18.73 12.91 -18.53
C GLU A 451 18.02 14.14 -19.07
N ALA A 452 16.75 13.99 -19.44
CA ALA A 452 15.93 15.10 -19.91
C ALA A 452 15.85 16.23 -18.86
N LEU A 453 15.87 15.86 -17.57
CA LEU A 453 15.85 16.82 -16.46
C LEU A 453 17.10 17.70 -16.38
N ARG A 454 18.28 17.16 -16.73
CA ARG A 454 19.52 17.96 -16.83
C ARG A 454 19.37 19.05 -17.88
N SER A 455 18.87 18.69 -19.07
CA SER A 455 18.63 19.65 -20.15
C SER A 455 17.63 20.72 -19.75
N ILE A 456 16.55 20.33 -19.06
CA ILE A 456 15.56 21.28 -18.51
C ILE A 456 16.23 22.27 -17.54
N VAL A 457 17.07 21.78 -16.62
CA VAL A 457 17.73 22.64 -15.64
C VAL A 457 18.64 23.67 -16.33
N LEU A 458 19.39 23.26 -17.36
CA LEU A 458 20.21 24.17 -18.15
C LEU A 458 19.37 25.19 -18.92
N GLU A 459 18.28 24.74 -19.56
CA GLU A 459 17.39 25.63 -20.33
C GLU A 459 16.68 26.66 -19.43
N ILE A 460 16.25 26.24 -18.23
CA ILE A 460 15.69 27.17 -17.23
C ILE A 460 16.78 28.15 -16.75
N ALA A 461 18.01 27.68 -16.54
CA ALA A 461 19.11 28.54 -16.11
C ALA A 461 19.40 29.64 -17.15
N GLU A 462 19.48 29.28 -18.43
CA GLU A 462 19.63 30.23 -19.55
C GLU A 462 18.46 31.23 -19.60
N GLN A 463 17.21 30.77 -19.41
CA GLN A 463 16.03 31.65 -19.37
C GLN A 463 16.00 32.60 -18.17
N LYS A 464 16.67 32.23 -17.07
CA LYS A 464 16.87 33.11 -15.91
C LYS A 464 18.11 34.00 -16.05
N ASN A 465 18.70 34.05 -17.25
CA ASN A 465 19.90 34.81 -17.58
C ASN A 465 21.15 34.37 -16.82
N PHE A 466 21.24 33.09 -16.44
CA PHE A 466 22.50 32.50 -16.00
C PHE A 466 23.25 31.96 -17.22
N GLU A 467 24.53 32.26 -17.32
CA GLU A 467 25.38 31.59 -18.30
C GLU A 467 25.51 30.11 -17.90
N THR A 468 25.34 29.20 -18.86
CA THR A 468 25.55 27.77 -18.62
C THR A 468 26.80 27.28 -19.32
N VAL A 469 27.68 26.59 -18.58
CA VAL A 469 28.93 26.05 -19.11
C VAL A 469 28.96 24.53 -18.89
N GLU A 470 29.46 23.80 -19.88
CA GLU A 470 29.78 22.38 -19.71
C GLU A 470 31.30 22.20 -19.63
N SER A 471 31.85 22.06 -18.42
CA SER A 471 33.28 21.79 -18.23
C SER A 471 33.57 20.79 -17.12
N LEU A 472 34.75 20.16 -17.17
CA LEU A 472 35.21 19.25 -16.14
C LEU A 472 35.82 20.05 -15.00
N ILE A 473 35.44 19.70 -13.76
CA ILE A 473 36.00 20.27 -12.54
C ILE A 473 36.68 19.13 -11.78
N SER A 474 37.97 19.27 -11.48
CA SER A 474 38.68 18.33 -10.62
C SER A 474 38.38 18.60 -9.13
N ILE A 475 38.67 17.64 -8.26
CA ILE A 475 38.55 17.86 -6.81
C ILE A 475 39.48 18.98 -6.34
N GLN A 476 40.63 19.16 -6.99
CA GLN A 476 41.60 20.21 -6.70
C GLN A 476 41.05 21.57 -7.10
N ASP A 477 40.45 21.69 -8.29
CA ASP A 477 39.80 22.92 -8.74
C ASP A 477 38.64 23.28 -7.80
N LEU A 478 37.84 22.28 -7.39
CA LEU A 478 36.75 22.49 -6.42
C LEU A 478 37.29 23.09 -5.11
N LYS A 479 38.38 22.56 -4.57
CA LYS A 479 39.01 23.09 -3.35
C LYS A 479 39.50 24.52 -3.55
N GLU A 480 40.13 24.81 -4.68
CA GLU A 480 40.60 26.15 -5.00
C GLU A 480 39.44 27.14 -5.09
N MET A 481 38.36 26.77 -5.78
CA MET A 481 37.14 27.56 -5.94
C MET A 481 36.42 27.83 -4.61
N VAL A 482 36.43 26.87 -3.68
CA VAL A 482 35.92 27.08 -2.32
C VAL A 482 36.81 28.07 -1.56
N ASN A 483 38.12 27.88 -1.62
CA ASN A 483 39.08 28.68 -0.85
C ASN A 483 39.16 30.14 -1.31
N ASN A 484 39.06 30.39 -2.61
CA ASN A 484 39.13 31.73 -3.18
C ASN A 484 37.74 32.41 -3.28
N GLY A 485 36.66 31.72 -2.87
CA GLY A 485 35.28 32.25 -2.89
C GLY A 485 34.65 32.31 -4.28
N THR A 486 35.17 31.55 -5.26
CA THR A 486 34.62 31.52 -6.62
C THR A 486 33.41 30.58 -6.72
N LEU A 487 33.35 29.52 -5.91
CA LEU A 487 32.19 28.63 -5.81
C LEU A 487 31.13 29.25 -4.88
N LEU A 488 29.92 29.43 -5.38
CA LEU A 488 28.78 29.94 -4.63
C LEU A 488 27.89 28.83 -4.08
N GLU A 489 27.55 27.85 -4.93
CA GLU A 489 26.66 26.74 -4.59
C GLU A 489 27.06 25.49 -5.38
N MET A 490 26.71 24.33 -4.87
CA MET A 490 26.76 23.07 -5.61
C MET A 490 25.45 22.32 -5.37
N PHE A 491 24.90 21.69 -6.40
CA PHE A 491 23.64 20.97 -6.26
C PHE A 491 23.55 19.77 -7.18
N THR A 492 22.74 18.79 -6.77
CA THR A 492 22.47 17.59 -7.55
C THR A 492 21.05 17.56 -8.06
N VAL A 493 20.89 16.94 -9.23
CA VAL A 493 19.60 16.67 -9.87
C VAL A 493 19.48 15.16 -10.06
N GLN A 494 18.59 14.52 -9.31
CA GLN A 494 18.42 13.07 -9.30
C GLN A 494 17.32 12.60 -10.28
N GLN A 495 17.37 11.32 -10.61
CA GLN A 495 16.44 10.66 -11.55
C GLN A 495 14.97 10.76 -11.18
N ASN A 496 14.66 10.86 -9.89
CA ASN A 496 13.30 10.98 -9.38
C ASN A 496 12.76 12.42 -9.44
N GLY A 497 13.51 13.38 -10.00
CA GLY A 497 13.13 14.80 -10.02
C GLY A 497 13.69 15.61 -8.87
N GLN A 498 14.38 14.98 -7.90
CA GLN A 498 14.84 15.67 -6.72
C GLN A 498 16.04 16.57 -7.01
N ILE A 499 15.90 17.85 -6.65
CA ILE A 499 16.97 18.84 -6.67
C ILE A 499 17.35 19.18 -5.23
N ALA A 500 18.62 18.99 -4.88
CA ALA A 500 19.14 19.21 -3.53
C ALA A 500 20.52 19.89 -3.57
N GLY A 501 20.74 20.83 -2.66
CA GLY A 501 22.04 21.47 -2.47
C GLY A 501 23.04 20.48 -1.85
N VAL A 502 24.30 20.56 -2.23
CA VAL A 502 25.40 19.80 -1.64
C VAL A 502 26.07 20.68 -0.61
N THR A 503 26.10 20.25 0.65
CA THR A 503 26.67 21.05 1.75
C THR A 503 28.06 20.58 2.16
N GLU A 504 28.39 19.32 1.89
CA GLU A 504 29.65 18.73 2.34
C GLU A 504 30.09 17.60 1.41
N ILE A 505 31.39 17.57 1.14
CA ILE A 505 32.05 16.50 0.38
C ILE A 505 33.27 16.01 1.15
N ARG A 506 33.33 14.70 1.42
CA ARG A 506 34.54 14.07 1.97
C ARG A 506 35.42 13.47 0.88
N TYR A 507 36.65 13.96 0.75
CA TYR A 507 37.68 13.40 -0.12
C TYR A 507 38.82 12.84 0.72
N PHE A 508 38.98 11.51 0.68
CA PHE A 508 39.85 10.77 1.61
C PHE A 508 39.51 11.09 3.08
N ASP A 509 40.42 11.77 3.77
CA ASP A 509 40.28 12.13 5.17
C ASP A 509 39.99 13.62 5.41
N GLU A 510 39.71 14.37 4.32
CA GLU A 510 39.43 15.79 4.36
C GLU A 510 37.97 16.06 4.00
N ASP A 511 37.29 16.84 4.85
CA ASP A 511 35.94 17.33 4.59
C ASP A 511 36.02 18.72 3.94
N ILE A 512 35.38 18.85 2.78
CA ILE A 512 35.25 20.10 2.04
C ILE A 512 33.85 20.62 2.30
N GLN A 513 33.75 21.73 3.04
CA GLN A 513 32.49 22.41 3.25
C GLN A 513 32.13 23.19 2.00
N ILE A 514 30.94 22.94 1.46
CA ILE A 514 30.49 23.56 0.23
C ILE A 514 29.63 24.77 0.58
N PRO A 515 29.97 25.97 0.06
CA PRO A 515 29.13 27.14 0.19
C PRO A 515 27.71 26.87 -0.29
N TYR A 516 26.75 27.40 0.44
CA TYR A 516 25.33 27.17 0.21
C TYR A 516 24.54 28.37 0.75
N GLU A 517 23.47 28.73 0.04
CA GLU A 517 22.57 29.83 0.41
C GLU A 517 21.19 29.27 0.82
N GLU A 518 20.72 29.64 2.01
CA GLU A 518 19.42 29.22 2.55
C GLU A 518 18.27 30.07 2.02
N SER A 519 18.56 31.27 1.50
CA SER A 519 17.59 32.21 0.98
C SER A 519 17.14 31.86 -0.45
N ASP A 520 15.85 31.59 -0.61
CA ASP A 520 15.17 31.37 -1.90
C ASP A 520 15.43 32.48 -2.94
N SER A 521 15.69 33.72 -2.51
CA SER A 521 15.88 34.86 -3.43
C SER A 521 17.30 34.97 -3.98
N GLU A 522 18.28 34.36 -3.32
CA GLU A 522 19.70 34.47 -3.66
C GLU A 522 20.26 33.16 -4.20
N SER A 523 19.69 32.02 -3.79
CA SER A 523 20.12 30.70 -4.25
C SER A 523 19.67 30.40 -5.68
N VAL A 524 20.64 30.08 -6.53
CA VAL A 524 20.38 29.64 -7.90
C VAL A 524 19.71 28.27 -7.91
N TYR A 525 20.15 27.31 -7.08
CA TYR A 525 19.57 25.97 -7.13
C TYR A 525 18.13 25.93 -6.58
N LEU A 526 17.78 26.73 -5.55
CA LEU A 526 16.41 26.85 -5.04
C LEU A 526 15.48 27.48 -6.09
N LEU A 527 15.96 28.51 -6.80
CA LEU A 527 15.24 29.11 -7.92
C LEU A 527 14.98 28.07 -9.02
N LEU A 528 16.01 27.34 -9.45
CA LEU A 528 15.87 26.29 -10.48
C LEU A 528 14.92 25.18 -10.01
N LYS A 529 15.02 24.74 -8.76
CA LYS A 529 14.10 23.77 -8.14
C LYS A 529 12.65 24.24 -8.19
N LYS A 530 12.40 25.51 -7.86
CA LYS A 530 11.06 26.12 -7.89
C LYS A 530 10.49 26.16 -9.30
N GLU A 531 11.29 26.51 -10.30
CA GLU A 531 10.83 26.58 -11.69
C GLU A 531 10.59 25.20 -12.30
N VAL A 532 11.44 24.20 -12.01
CA VAL A 532 11.21 22.80 -12.38
C VAL A 532 9.90 22.29 -11.76
N ASN A 533 9.64 22.60 -10.49
CA ASN A 533 8.37 22.23 -9.86
C ASN A 533 7.16 22.88 -10.56
N LYS A 534 7.22 24.18 -10.88
CA LYS A 534 6.16 24.85 -11.63
C LYS A 534 5.88 24.19 -12.99
N LEU A 535 6.93 23.75 -13.68
CA LEU A 535 6.79 22.99 -14.93
C LEU A 535 6.02 21.68 -14.71
N CYS A 536 6.40 20.88 -13.71
CA CYS A 536 5.70 19.62 -13.40
C CYS A 536 4.20 19.81 -13.10
N TYR A 537 3.81 20.97 -12.57
CA TYR A 537 2.41 21.31 -12.27
C TYR A 537 1.70 22.12 -13.38
N GLY A 538 2.32 22.33 -14.54
CA GLY A 538 1.73 23.08 -15.66
C GLY A 538 1.54 24.57 -15.36
N GLN A 539 2.30 25.13 -14.41
CA GLN A 539 2.24 26.53 -14.00
C GLN A 539 3.27 27.41 -14.73
N SER A 540 4.13 26.81 -15.54
CA SER A 540 5.14 27.51 -16.34
C SER A 540 4.71 27.58 -17.81
N PRO A 541 4.90 28.72 -18.50
CA PRO A 541 4.56 28.90 -19.91
C PRO A 541 5.57 28.27 -20.88
N MET A 542 6.63 27.63 -20.38
CA MET A 542 7.70 27.03 -21.18
C MET A 542 7.19 25.82 -21.98
N ASP A 543 7.49 25.78 -23.28
CA ASP A 543 7.16 24.63 -24.13
C ASP A 543 8.14 23.48 -23.89
N VAL A 544 7.69 22.50 -23.10
CA VAL A 544 8.43 21.28 -22.78
C VAL A 544 7.76 20.04 -23.36
N SER A 545 7.12 20.18 -24.53
CA SER A 545 6.35 19.14 -25.23
C SER A 545 7.12 17.85 -25.54
N GLY A 546 8.45 17.84 -25.41
CA GLY A 546 9.30 16.64 -25.50
C GLY A 546 9.65 15.96 -24.17
N VAL A 547 9.30 16.55 -23.02
CA VAL A 547 9.70 16.07 -21.69
C VAL A 547 8.54 15.91 -20.71
N LEU A 548 7.52 16.77 -20.79
CA LEU A 548 6.27 16.60 -20.05
C LEU A 548 5.18 16.05 -20.95
N TRP A 549 4.45 15.06 -20.44
CA TRP A 549 3.32 14.44 -21.12
C TRP A 549 2.08 14.58 -20.24
N SER A 550 1.00 15.11 -20.81
CA SER A 550 -0.32 15.14 -20.18
C SER A 550 -1.17 13.98 -20.68
N ILE A 551 -1.95 13.40 -19.77
CA ILE A 551 -3.00 12.44 -20.11
C ILE A 551 -4.31 13.21 -20.11
N ASP A 552 -4.95 13.33 -21.27
CA ASP A 552 -6.29 13.90 -21.42
C ASP A 552 -7.39 13.01 -20.81
#